data_AF-A0A0Q7A6E9-F1
#
_entry.id   AF-A0A0Q7A6E9-F1
#
_cell.length_a   1.000
_cell.length_b   1.000
_cell.length_c   1.000
_cell.angle_alpha   90.00
_cell.angle_beta   90.00
_cell.angle_gamma   90.00
#
_symmetry.space_group_name_H-M   'P 1'
#
loop_
_entity.id
_entity.type
_entity.pdbx_description
1 polymer ?
#
loop_
_entity_poly.entity_id
_entity_poly.type
_entity_poly.pdbx_seq_one_letter_code
_entity_poly.pdbx_strand_id
1 'polypeptide(L)'
;MLSPANCGQLERNDVSRRYDYRRMTAEEFRTGLDQISMPPLAFGRIFGFEEKRIRQWTTGEQEVPIWVFPVLQMLKNVSGAIPEARQAAAEIIIRDNFRPQDGEYPFLAKEGDDAN
;
A
#
# COMPACT_ATOMS: atom_id res chain seq x y z
N MET A 1 22.11 -36.97 0.36
CA MET A 1 22.43 -35.53 0.31
C MET A 1 21.29 -34.83 -0.40
N LEU A 2 20.59 -33.93 0.30
CA LEU A 2 19.89 -32.73 -0.20
C LEU A 2 19.15 -32.11 1.01
N SER A 3 19.73 -31.04 1.56
CA SER A 3 19.01 -29.99 2.28
C SER A 3 19.05 -28.78 1.36
N PRO A 4 17.93 -28.05 1.16
CA PRO A 4 17.87 -26.75 1.81
C PRO A 4 16.44 -26.27 2.12
N ALA A 5 16.14 -26.07 3.39
CA ALA A 5 15.16 -25.08 3.83
C ALA A 5 15.58 -24.62 5.21
N ASN A 6 16.54 -23.70 5.26
CA ASN A 6 16.89 -23.00 6.48
C ASN A 6 15.74 -22.00 6.75
N CYS A 7 14.63 -22.54 7.22
CA CYS A 7 13.54 -21.80 7.85
C CYS A 7 14.17 -20.99 8.99
N GLY A 8 13.89 -19.69 9.00
CA GLY A 8 14.65 -18.69 9.74
C GLY A 8 15.02 -19.10 11.15
N GLN A 9 16.31 -18.99 11.46
CA GLN A 9 16.81 -18.98 12.83
C GLN A 9 16.14 -17.82 13.57
N LEU A 10 15.08 -18.13 14.32
CA LEU A 10 14.50 -17.28 15.35
C LEU A 10 15.41 -17.33 16.58
N GLU A 11 16.59 -16.74 16.51
CA GLU A 11 17.42 -16.52 17.69
C GLU A 11 17.70 -15.04 17.89
N ARG A 12 16.84 -14.41 18.70
CA ARG A 12 17.18 -13.44 19.75
C ARG A 12 15.90 -13.13 20.53
N ASN A 13 15.75 -13.76 21.69
CA ASN A 13 14.76 -13.38 22.69
C ASN A 13 15.15 -12.03 23.30
N ASP A 14 14.89 -10.95 22.57
CA ASP A 14 14.92 -9.59 23.07
C ASP A 14 13.56 -9.26 23.72
N VAL A 15 13.51 -9.37 25.04
CA VAL A 15 12.31 -9.17 25.87
C VAL A 15 11.78 -7.73 25.81
N SER A 16 12.43 -6.82 25.06
CA SER A 16 11.96 -5.44 24.85
C SER A 16 10.73 -5.33 23.94
N ARG A 17 10.48 -6.32 23.07
CA ARG A 17 9.35 -6.30 22.15
C ARG A 17 8.19 -7.12 22.69
N ARG A 18 7.03 -6.48 22.84
CA ARG A 18 5.79 -7.15 23.28
C ARG A 18 5.32 -8.22 22.28
N TYR A 19 5.61 -8.03 20.99
CA TYR A 19 5.17 -8.92 19.92
C TYR A 19 6.23 -9.01 18.82
N ASP A 20 6.36 -10.22 18.26
CA ASP A 20 7.04 -10.45 17.00
C ASP A 20 6.03 -10.46 15.85
N TYR A 21 6.35 -9.75 14.78
CA TYR A 21 5.49 -9.62 13.62
C TYR A 21 6.12 -10.28 12.42
N ARG A 22 5.35 -11.15 11.76
CA ARG A 22 5.68 -11.61 10.41
C ARG A 22 5.58 -10.42 9.44
N ARG A 23 6.61 -10.22 8.63
CA ARG A 23 6.63 -9.19 7.59
C ARG A 23 6.09 -9.74 6.28
N MET A 24 5.46 -8.87 5.51
CA MET A 24 5.08 -9.19 4.13
C MET A 24 6.31 -9.21 3.24
N THR A 25 6.38 -10.19 2.34
CA THR A 25 7.33 -10.16 1.22
C THR A 25 6.84 -9.20 0.12
N ALA A 26 7.73 -8.87 -0.81
CA ALA A 26 7.40 -8.11 -2.01
C ALA A 26 6.35 -8.81 -2.89
N GLU A 27 6.40 -10.14 -2.96
CA GLU A 27 5.43 -10.96 -3.69
C GLU A 27 4.06 -10.95 -3.01
N GLU A 28 4.01 -11.07 -1.68
CA GLU A 28 2.76 -10.96 -0.92
C GLU A 28 2.13 -9.57 -1.08
N PHE A 29 2.94 -8.52 -1.11
CA PHE A 29 2.45 -7.16 -1.32
C PHE A 29 1.85 -6.98 -2.72
N ARG A 30 2.56 -7.41 -3.76
CA ARG A 30 2.05 -7.37 -5.14
C ARG A 30 0.76 -8.17 -5.29
N THR A 31 0.76 -9.41 -4.79
CA THR A 31 -0.43 -10.29 -4.84
C THR A 31 -1.61 -9.67 -4.10
N GLY A 32 -1.39 -9.05 -2.93
CA GLY A 32 -2.43 -8.38 -2.17
C GLY A 32 -3.06 -7.21 -2.92
N LEU A 33 -2.24 -6.43 -3.63
CA LEU A 33 -2.69 -5.33 -4.50
C LEU A 33 -3.47 -5.84 -5.72
N ASP A 34 -3.00 -6.91 -6.36
CA ASP A 34 -3.65 -7.51 -7.53
C ASP A 34 -5.04 -8.05 -7.17
N GLN A 35 -5.19 -8.67 -5.99
CA GLN A 35 -6.47 -9.18 -5.50
C GLN A 35 -7.54 -8.11 -5.31
N ILE A 36 -7.14 -6.86 -5.09
CA ILE A 36 -8.05 -5.70 -4.97
C ILE A 36 -8.01 -4.81 -6.22
N SER A 37 -7.41 -5.29 -7.32
CA SER A 37 -7.26 -4.55 -8.58
C SER A 37 -6.69 -3.14 -8.40
N MET A 38 -5.71 -2.99 -7.49
CA MET A 38 -5.10 -1.70 -7.17
C MET A 38 -3.67 -1.62 -7.71
N PRO A 39 -3.37 -0.71 -8.65
CA PRO A 39 -1.99 -0.47 -9.08
C PRO A 39 -1.12 -0.01 -7.90
N PRO A 40 0.17 -0.41 -7.83
CA PRO A 40 1.05 -0.01 -6.72
C PRO A 40 1.13 1.51 -6.52
N LEU A 41 1.23 2.29 -7.59
CA LEU A 41 1.30 3.75 -7.49
C LEU A 41 -0.02 4.36 -6.99
N ALA A 42 -1.16 3.71 -7.27
CA ALA A 42 -2.44 4.14 -6.70
C ALA A 42 -2.48 3.94 -5.18
N PHE A 43 -1.89 2.83 -4.68
CA PHE A 43 -1.69 2.64 -3.24
C PHE A 43 -0.80 3.74 -2.66
N GLY A 44 0.31 4.05 -3.31
CA GLY A 44 1.21 5.14 -2.89
C GLY A 44 0.48 6.49 -2.80
N ARG A 45 -0.32 6.82 -3.81
CA ARG A 45 -1.15 8.04 -3.80
C ARG A 45 -2.14 8.07 -2.64
N ILE A 46 -2.87 6.98 -2.40
CA ILE A 46 -3.91 6.91 -1.35
C ILE A 46 -3.30 7.06 0.04
N PHE A 47 -2.13 6.45 0.28
CA PHE A 47 -1.52 6.40 1.61
C PHE A 47 -0.30 7.33 1.78
N GLY A 48 -0.05 8.23 0.82
CA GLY A 48 0.98 9.27 0.93
C GLY A 48 2.43 8.77 0.82
N PHE A 49 2.68 7.71 0.05
CA PHE A 49 4.04 7.21 -0.20
C PHE A 49 4.58 7.63 -1.56
N GLU A 50 5.86 8.01 -1.57
CA GLU A 50 6.61 8.27 -2.79
C GLU A 50 6.67 7.04 -3.70
N GLU A 51 6.59 7.27 -5.00
CA GLU A 51 6.70 6.24 -6.03
C GLU A 51 7.96 5.37 -5.87
N LYS A 52 9.11 5.99 -5.55
CA LYS A 52 10.36 5.27 -5.31
C LYS A 52 10.20 4.22 -4.21
N ARG A 53 9.55 4.57 -3.09
CA ARG A 53 9.37 3.66 -1.95
C ARG A 53 8.42 2.52 -2.29
N ILE A 54 7.32 2.81 -2.99
CA ILE A 54 6.41 1.77 -3.48
C ILE A 54 7.15 0.80 -4.40
N ARG A 55 7.97 1.30 -5.32
CA ARG A 55 8.79 0.44 -6.19
C ARG A 55 9.71 -0.46 -5.38
N GLN A 56 10.40 0.08 -4.37
CA GLN A 56 11.28 -0.69 -3.48
C GLN A 56 10.53 -1.79 -2.71
N TRP A 57 9.28 -1.56 -2.30
CA TRP A 57 8.43 -2.59 -1.70
C TRP A 57 8.05 -3.68 -2.70
N THR A 58 7.74 -3.31 -3.94
CA THR A 58 7.36 -4.27 -4.99
C THR A 58 8.54 -5.11 -5.50
N THR A 59 9.78 -4.60 -5.42
CA THR A 59 11.01 -5.33 -5.81
C THR A 59 11.65 -6.07 -4.64
N GLY A 60 11.26 -5.76 -3.40
CA GLY A 60 11.86 -6.34 -2.20
C GLY A 60 13.18 -5.70 -1.80
N GLU A 61 13.56 -4.58 -2.43
CA GLU A 61 14.70 -3.76 -2.01
C GLU A 61 14.52 -3.15 -0.61
N GLN A 62 13.26 -2.94 -0.21
CA GLN A 62 12.93 -2.48 1.13
C GLN A 62 11.77 -3.28 1.72
N GLU A 63 11.83 -3.54 3.03
CA GLU A 63 10.75 -4.17 3.77
C GLU A 63 9.46 -3.36 3.70
N VAL A 64 8.34 -4.08 3.55
CA VAL A 64 7.00 -3.51 3.63
C VAL A 64 6.67 -3.22 5.11
N PRO A 65 6.16 -2.02 5.45
CA PRO A 65 5.73 -1.70 6.81
C PRO A 65 4.64 -2.66 7.30
N ILE A 66 4.72 -3.07 8.57
CA ILE A 66 3.84 -4.09 9.16
C ILE A 66 2.35 -3.72 9.05
N TRP A 67 2.02 -2.43 9.16
CA TRP A 67 0.64 -1.95 9.09
C TRP A 67 0.02 -2.06 7.67
N VAL A 68 0.82 -2.29 6.63
CA VAL A 68 0.30 -2.46 5.26
C VAL A 68 -0.54 -3.73 5.14
N PHE A 69 -0.16 -4.80 5.84
CA PHE A 69 -0.93 -6.05 5.82
C PHE A 69 -2.38 -5.87 6.31
N PRO A 70 -2.65 -5.33 7.52
CA PRO A 70 -4.03 -5.11 7.95
C PRO A 70 -4.78 -4.12 7.05
N VAL A 71 -4.11 -3.11 6.47
CA VAL A 71 -4.75 -2.21 5.50
C VAL A 71 -5.22 -2.96 4.26
N LEU A 72 -4.38 -3.82 3.67
CA LEU A 72 -4.80 -4.64 2.53
C LEU A 72 -5.95 -5.58 2.88
N GLN A 73 -5.96 -6.15 4.09
CA GLN A 73 -7.09 -6.97 4.55
C GLN A 73 -8.38 -6.14 4.72
N MET A 74 -8.29 -4.91 5.21
CA MET A 74 -9.47 -4.03 5.31
C MET A 74 -10.01 -3.67 3.92
N LEU A 75 -9.13 -3.23 3.00
CA LEU A 75 -9.51 -2.89 1.63
C LEU A 75 -10.14 -4.06 0.88
N LYS A 76 -9.67 -5.29 1.14
CA LYS A 76 -10.18 -6.51 0.51
C LYS A 76 -11.53 -6.95 1.06
N ASN A 77 -11.73 -6.86 2.38
CA ASN A 77 -12.84 -7.53 3.05
C ASN A 77 -13.99 -6.59 3.44
N VAL A 78 -13.75 -5.28 3.53
CA VAL A 78 -14.77 -4.30 3.90
C VAL A 78 -15.37 -3.71 2.63
N SER A 79 -16.67 -3.94 2.42
CA SER A 79 -17.39 -3.40 1.27
C SER A 79 -17.32 -1.87 1.26
N GLY A 80 -17.06 -1.28 0.09
CA GLY A 80 -16.91 0.17 -0.06
C GLY A 80 -15.57 0.75 0.43
N ALA A 81 -14.65 -0.03 1.02
CA ALA A 81 -13.42 0.53 1.57
C ALA A 81 -12.48 1.16 0.52
N ILE A 82 -12.42 0.59 -0.69
CA ILE A 82 -11.58 1.14 -1.77
C ILE A 82 -12.07 2.50 -2.26
N PRO A 83 -13.35 2.68 -2.68
CA PRO A 83 -13.83 3.99 -3.09
C PRO A 83 -13.75 5.01 -1.96
N GLU A 84 -14.04 4.63 -0.71
CA GLU A 84 -13.92 5.51 0.46
C GLU A 84 -12.46 5.98 0.65
N ALA A 85 -11.49 5.06 0.59
CA ALA A 85 -10.08 5.43 0.73
C ALA A 85 -9.60 6.35 -0.40
N ARG A 86 -10.13 6.17 -1.62
CA ARG A 86 -9.83 7.06 -2.75
C ARG A 86 -10.41 8.45 -2.54
N GLN A 87 -11.65 8.54 -2.05
CA GLN A 87 -12.32 9.80 -1.75
C GLN A 87 -11.59 10.56 -0.63
N ALA A 88 -11.29 9.88 0.48
CA ALA A 88 -10.53 10.46 1.58
C ALA A 88 -9.14 10.96 1.12
N ALA A 89 -8.47 10.22 0.23
CA ALA A 89 -7.21 10.67 -0.35
C ALA A 89 -7.41 11.90 -1.27
N ALA A 90 -8.47 11.93 -2.07
CA ALA A 90 -8.77 13.07 -2.96
C ALA A 90 -8.98 14.37 -2.19
N GLU A 91 -9.62 14.31 -1.02
CA GLU A 91 -9.90 15.48 -0.16
C GLU A 91 -8.64 16.13 0.40
N ILE A 92 -7.55 15.37 0.58
CA ILE A 92 -6.31 15.87 1.18
C ILE A 92 -5.20 16.13 0.15
N ILE A 93 -5.32 15.61 -1.08
CA ILE A 93 -4.35 15.85 -2.16
C ILE A 93 -4.63 17.21 -2.78
N ILE A 94 -3.83 18.21 -2.39
CA ILE A 94 -3.98 19.58 -2.88
C ILE A 94 -3.44 19.72 -4.33
N ARG A 95 -2.36 19.01 -4.69
CA ARG A 95 -1.71 19.17 -6.00
C ARG A 95 -0.99 17.90 -6.45
N ASP A 96 -1.05 17.62 -7.75
CA ASP A 96 -0.15 16.65 -8.42
C ASP A 96 1.05 17.40 -9.02
N ASN A 97 2.23 17.22 -8.42
CA ASN A 97 3.46 17.88 -8.89
C ASN A 97 3.94 17.36 -10.26
N PHE A 98 3.56 16.16 -10.68
CA PHE A 98 3.89 15.60 -11.99
C PHE A 98 2.89 16.02 -13.06
N ARG A 99 1.71 16.50 -12.65
CA ARG A 99 0.64 16.95 -13.53
C ARG A 99 0.10 18.32 -13.06
N PRO A 100 0.94 19.37 -13.09
CA PRO A 100 0.51 20.69 -12.64
C PRO A 100 -0.67 21.25 -13.44
N GLN A 101 -0.88 20.77 -14.68
CA GLN A 101 -2.02 21.13 -15.52
C GLN A 101 -3.38 20.67 -14.97
N ASP A 102 -3.41 19.69 -14.06
CA ASP A 102 -4.67 19.17 -13.50
C ASP A 102 -5.26 20.11 -12.42
N GLY A 103 -4.49 21.12 -11.98
CA GLY A 103 -4.92 22.15 -11.04
C GLY A 103 -4.88 21.72 -9.57
N GLU A 104 -5.54 22.51 -8.72
CA GLU A 104 -5.72 22.17 -7.30
C GLU A 104 -6.83 21.12 -7.12
N TYR A 105 -6.65 20.22 -6.15
CA TYR A 105 -7.54 19.09 -5.85
C TYR A 105 -7.87 18.22 -7.08
N PRO A 106 -6.85 17.70 -7.80
CA PRO A 106 -7.04 17.08 -9.12
C PRO A 106 -7.84 15.78 -9.11
N PHE A 107 -8.14 15.22 -7.94
CA PHE A 107 -8.85 13.96 -7.77
C PHE A 107 -10.18 14.10 -7.03
N LEU A 108 -10.51 15.30 -6.55
CA LEU A 108 -11.81 15.56 -5.95
C LEU A 108 -12.82 15.67 -7.09
N ALA A 109 -13.95 14.96 -6.99
CA ALA A 109 -15.01 15.08 -7.98
C ALA A 109 -15.39 16.57 -8.11
N LYS A 110 -15.33 17.10 -9.33
CA LYS A 110 -15.77 18.47 -9.59
C LYS A 110 -17.29 18.43 -9.71
N GLU A 111 -17.97 19.40 -9.10
CA GLU A 111 -19.42 19.57 -9.29
C GLU A 111 -19.71 19.65 -10.80
N GLY A 112 -20.34 18.60 -11.36
CA GLY A 112 -20.67 18.49 -12.79
C GLY A 112 -20.15 17.24 -13.52
N ASP A 113 -19.29 16.42 -12.92
CA ASP A 113 -18.74 15.21 -13.57
C ASP A 113 -19.66 13.96 -13.49
N ASP A 114 -20.85 14.06 -12.90
CA ASP A 114 -21.86 12.97 -12.83
C ASP A 114 -22.73 12.85 -14.11
N ALA A 115 -22.27 13.36 -15.25
CA ALA A 115 -23.01 13.33 -16.51
C ALA A 115 -22.17 12.74 -17.67
N ASN A 116 -21.80 11.46 -17.57
CA ASN A 116 -21.73 10.52 -18.70
C ASN A 116 -21.49 9.07 -18.28
#